data_AF-A0A1I3VSA3-F1
#
_entry.id   AF-A0A1I3VSA3-F1
#
_cell.length_a   1.000
_cell.length_b   1.000
_cell.length_c   1.000
_cell.angle_alpha   90.00
_cell.angle_beta   90.00
_cell.angle_gamma   90.00
#
_symmetry.space_group_name_H-M   'P 1'
#
loop_
_entity.id
_entity.type
_entity.pdbx_description
1 polymer ?
#
loop_
_entity_poly.entity_id
_entity_poly.type
_entity_poly.pdbx_seq_one_letter_code
_entity_poly.pdbx_strand_id
1 'polypeptide(L)'
;MNAFVDSVRNGFTGLLRFSGRDPARRFWPYAGVVIALMFAGAAATMGPIMSQSFARMERFAAEHPDQATVTRGPSSYSIQIQGSHPELMPDVTPFFTAMQVGCALVVALLAAAVTRRLHDRGRRGWWGLAPLPFLIVGLTLFPRFFQSTLAGDLTPDSMRMFGLIFTNNLLYLASLGLLIFLLAGASQAGENRFGPPAP
;
A
#
# COMPACT_ATOMS: atom_id res chain seq x y z
N MET A 1 13.85 -24.38 -16.87
CA MET A 1 13.38 -23.78 -15.60
C MET A 1 12.89 -22.37 -15.94
N ASN A 2 11.67 -21.99 -15.52
CA ASN A 2 11.02 -20.76 -15.98
C ASN A 2 11.75 -19.51 -15.43
N ALA A 3 12.23 -18.63 -16.30
CA ALA A 3 12.97 -17.40 -15.92
C ALA A 3 12.24 -16.53 -14.88
N PHE A 4 10.91 -16.58 -14.89
CA PHE A 4 10.05 -15.97 -13.87
C PHE A 4 10.27 -16.58 -12.47
N VAL A 5 10.24 -17.92 -12.36
CA VAL A 5 10.42 -18.64 -11.08
C VAL A 5 11.82 -18.38 -10.53
N ASP A 6 12.83 -18.37 -11.40
CA ASP A 6 14.19 -18.07 -11.01
C ASP A 6 14.32 -16.62 -10.50
N SER A 7 13.67 -15.65 -11.13
CA SER A 7 13.62 -14.26 -10.65
C SER A 7 13.03 -14.16 -9.24
N VAL A 8 11.87 -14.78 -9.02
CA VAL A 8 11.18 -14.74 -7.71
C VAL A 8 12.00 -15.43 -6.63
N ARG A 9 12.48 -16.65 -6.89
CA ARG A 9 13.33 -17.40 -5.96
C ARG A 9 14.57 -16.61 -5.56
N ASN A 10 15.23 -16.01 -6.55
CA ASN A 10 16.43 -15.21 -6.32
C ASN A 10 16.18 -13.93 -5.51
N GLY A 11 15.01 -13.32 -5.64
CA GLY A 11 14.61 -12.19 -4.80
C GLY A 11 14.53 -12.58 -3.33
N PHE A 12 13.82 -13.68 -3.04
CA PHE A 12 13.64 -14.18 -1.68
C PHE A 12 14.90 -14.79 -1.05
N THR A 13 15.81 -15.38 -1.82
CA THR A 13 17.11 -15.84 -1.28
C THR A 13 18.11 -14.69 -1.11
N GLY A 14 17.89 -13.56 -1.78
CA GLY A 14 18.77 -12.40 -1.80
C GLY A 14 18.33 -11.24 -0.90
N LEU A 15 17.44 -11.46 0.07
CA LEU A 15 16.83 -10.39 0.88
C LEU A 15 17.83 -9.53 1.65
N LEU A 16 18.95 -10.11 2.09
CA LEU A 16 20.01 -9.41 2.84
C LEU A 16 21.21 -9.02 1.97
N ARG A 17 21.18 -9.30 0.66
CA ARG A 17 22.31 -9.07 -0.24
C ARG A 17 22.20 -7.70 -0.91
N PHE A 18 22.71 -6.64 -0.27
CA PHE A 18 22.66 -5.29 -0.85
C PHE A 18 23.73 -5.00 -1.91
N SER A 19 24.70 -5.90 -2.09
CA SER A 19 25.77 -5.77 -3.09
C SER A 19 25.44 -6.45 -4.41
N GLY A 20 26.18 -6.07 -5.46
CA GLY A 20 26.00 -6.58 -6.82
C GLY A 20 24.93 -5.85 -7.62
N ARG A 21 24.55 -6.45 -8.75
CA ARG A 21 23.71 -5.85 -9.79
C ARG A 21 22.57 -6.80 -10.17
N ASP A 22 21.37 -6.26 -10.36
CA ASP A 22 20.22 -7.01 -10.89
C ASP A 22 19.67 -6.32 -12.16
N PRO A 23 19.48 -7.05 -13.28
CA PRO A 23 18.90 -6.49 -14.50
C PRO A 23 17.38 -6.34 -14.35
N ALA A 24 16.77 -5.49 -15.19
CA ALA A 24 15.33 -5.21 -15.15
C ALA A 24 14.48 -6.49 -15.26
N ARG A 25 14.89 -7.42 -16.14
CA ARG A 25 14.23 -8.73 -16.36
C ARG A 25 14.13 -9.59 -15.09
N ARG A 26 15.04 -9.41 -14.14
CA ARG A 26 15.05 -10.16 -12.86
C ARG A 26 14.37 -9.38 -11.75
N PHE A 27 14.42 -8.05 -11.79
CA PHE A 27 13.82 -7.19 -10.77
C PHE A 27 12.29 -7.15 -10.84
N TRP A 28 11.72 -6.87 -12.01
CA TRP A 28 10.29 -6.60 -12.16
C TRP A 28 9.36 -7.77 -11.81
N PRO A 29 9.66 -9.03 -12.18
CA PRO A 29 8.79 -10.14 -11.81
C PRO A 29 8.72 -10.35 -10.28
N TYR A 30 9.88 -10.29 -9.61
CA TYR A 30 9.94 -10.34 -8.14
C TYR A 30 9.17 -9.18 -7.50
N ALA A 31 9.41 -7.95 -7.97
CA ALA A 31 8.70 -6.77 -7.47
C ALA A 31 7.17 -6.89 -7.64
N GLY A 32 6.73 -7.38 -8.80
CA GLY A 32 5.32 -7.64 -9.10
C GLY A 32 4.70 -8.63 -8.14
N VAL A 33 5.37 -9.73 -7.81
CA VAL A 33 4.88 -10.72 -6.83
C VAL A 33 4.74 -10.11 -5.43
N VAL A 34 5.76 -9.38 -4.97
CA VAL A 34 5.71 -8.74 -3.64
C VAL A 34 4.55 -7.74 -3.54
N ILE A 35 4.34 -6.93 -4.59
CA ILE A 35 3.23 -5.97 -4.67
C ILE A 35 1.88 -6.70 -4.72
N ALA A 36 1.76 -7.75 -5.53
CA ALA A 36 0.52 -8.53 -5.63
C ALA A 36 0.13 -9.19 -4.29
N LEU A 37 1.11 -9.72 -3.55
CA LEU A 37 0.89 -10.28 -2.21
C LEU A 37 0.39 -9.22 -1.23
N MET A 38 0.91 -7.99 -1.30
CA MET A 38 0.44 -6.88 -0.46
C MET A 38 -1.01 -6.51 -0.78
N PHE A 39 -1.38 -6.39 -2.06
CA PHE A 39 -2.78 -6.15 -2.44
C PHE A 39 -3.72 -7.29 -2.02
N ALA A 40 -3.29 -8.54 -2.18
CA ALA A 40 -4.06 -9.70 -1.73
C ALA A 40 -4.26 -9.68 -0.20
N GLY A 41 -3.22 -9.36 0.56
CA GLY A 41 -3.30 -9.19 2.02
C GLY A 41 -4.26 -8.07 2.42
N ALA A 42 -4.17 -6.90 1.78
CA ALA A 42 -5.07 -5.78 2.03
C ALA A 42 -6.54 -6.16 1.75
N ALA A 43 -6.80 -6.80 0.60
CA ALA A 43 -8.15 -7.28 0.25
C ALA A 43 -8.68 -8.30 1.26
N ALA A 44 -7.84 -9.22 1.72
CA ALA A 44 -8.20 -10.22 2.72
C ALA A 44 -8.60 -9.61 4.07
N THR A 45 -8.02 -8.46 4.45
CA THR A 45 -8.39 -7.76 5.70
C THR A 45 -9.70 -6.98 5.60
N MET A 46 -10.03 -6.43 4.43
CA MET A 46 -11.23 -5.60 4.26
C MET A 46 -12.53 -6.43 4.30
N GLY A 47 -12.50 -7.65 3.72
CA GLY A 47 -13.68 -8.51 3.64
C GLY A 47 -14.37 -8.76 5.00
N PRO A 48 -13.64 -9.24 6.03
CA PRO A 48 -14.18 -9.44 7.37
C PRO A 48 -14.69 -8.16 8.05
N ILE A 49 -14.01 -7.02 7.84
CA ILE A 49 -14.40 -5.74 8.46
C ILE A 49 -15.75 -5.27 7.90
N MET A 50 -15.93 -5.38 6.59
CA MET A 50 -17.19 -5.03 5.93
C MET A 50 -18.31 -5.99 6.35
N SER A 51 -18.07 -7.31 6.36
CA SER A 51 -19.10 -8.28 6.74
C SER A 51 -19.56 -8.11 8.19
N GLN A 52 -18.64 -7.82 9.13
CA GLN A 52 -18.98 -7.51 10.52
C GLN A 52 -19.79 -6.21 10.65
N SER A 53 -19.53 -5.22 9.80
CA SER A 53 -20.25 -3.94 9.82
C SER A 53 -21.67 -4.09 9.24
N PHE A 54 -21.83 -4.87 8.17
CA PHE A 54 -23.15 -5.26 7.66
C PHE A 54 -23.96 -6.01 8.71
N ALA A 55 -23.37 -6.99 9.40
CA ALA A 55 -24.04 -7.72 10.48
C ALA A 55 -24.48 -6.80 11.63
N ARG A 56 -23.72 -5.75 11.95
CA ARG A 56 -24.10 -4.74 12.94
C ARG A 56 -25.28 -3.89 12.47
N MET A 57 -25.26 -3.43 11.22
CA MET A 57 -26.38 -2.67 10.63
C MET A 57 -27.67 -3.49 10.55
N GLU A 58 -27.58 -4.78 10.21
CA GLU A 58 -28.74 -5.69 10.19
C GLU A 58 -29.37 -5.85 11.57
N ARG A 59 -28.53 -6.06 12.60
CA ARG A 59 -29.01 -6.17 13.99
C ARG A 59 -29.68 -4.88 14.45
N PHE A 60 -29.05 -3.73 14.19
CA PHE A 60 -29.61 -2.43 14.53
C PHE A 60 -30.96 -2.20 13.85
N ALA A 61 -31.09 -2.54 12.56
CA ALA A 61 -32.36 -2.41 11.84
C ALA A 61 -33.46 -3.33 12.39
N ALA A 62 -33.10 -4.50 12.92
CA ALA A 62 -34.03 -5.41 13.58
C ALA A 62 -34.47 -4.91 14.96
N GLU A 63 -33.58 -4.27 15.71
CA GLU A 63 -33.82 -3.75 17.05
C GLU A 63 -34.53 -2.38 17.03
N HIS A 64 -34.31 -1.58 15.98
CA HIS A 64 -34.86 -0.22 15.80
C HIS A 64 -35.59 -0.08 14.45
N PRO A 65 -36.72 -0.78 14.26
CA PRO A 65 -37.47 -0.75 13.00
C PRO A 65 -38.07 0.64 12.69
N ASP A 66 -38.18 1.51 13.68
CA ASP A 66 -38.60 2.91 13.56
C ASP A 66 -37.50 3.82 12.97
N GLN A 67 -36.23 3.43 13.09
CA GLN A 67 -35.07 4.23 12.66
C GLN A 67 -34.36 3.63 11.43
N ALA A 68 -34.83 2.50 10.93
CA ALA A 68 -34.25 1.81 9.78
C ALA A 68 -35.29 1.46 8.71
N THR A 69 -35.02 1.90 7.49
CA THR A 69 -35.77 1.48 6.30
C THR A 69 -35.02 0.35 5.61
N VAL A 70 -35.58 -0.86 5.63
CA VAL A 70 -35.02 -2.03 4.96
C VAL A 70 -35.76 -2.30 3.66
N THR A 71 -35.09 -2.15 2.53
CA THR A 71 -35.65 -2.43 1.20
C THR A 71 -35.05 -3.74 0.67
N ARG A 72 -35.91 -4.76 0.48
CA ARG A 72 -35.55 -6.05 -0.13
C ARG A 72 -36.13 -6.13 -1.55
N GLY A 73 -35.26 -6.13 -2.56
CA GLY A 73 -35.61 -6.40 -3.95
C GLY A 73 -35.21 -7.82 -4.38
N PRO A 74 -35.65 -8.29 -5.56
CA PRO A 74 -35.30 -9.61 -6.10
C PRO A 74 -33.78 -9.85 -6.26
N SER A 75 -32.99 -8.78 -6.36
CA SER A 75 -31.53 -8.81 -6.51
C SER A 75 -30.79 -7.81 -5.62
N SER A 76 -31.50 -7.07 -4.75
CA SER A 76 -30.91 -6.00 -3.95
C SER A 76 -31.33 -6.07 -2.49
N TYR A 77 -30.36 -5.84 -1.61
CA TYR A 77 -30.58 -5.65 -0.19
C TYR A 77 -29.99 -4.31 0.21
N SER A 78 -30.83 -3.39 0.69
CA SER A 78 -30.41 -2.08 1.15
C SER A 78 -30.99 -1.79 2.52
N ILE A 79 -30.14 -1.33 3.44
CA ILE A 79 -30.51 -0.85 4.76
C ILE A 79 -30.17 0.63 4.79
N GLN A 80 -31.19 1.47 4.96
CA GLN A 80 -31.01 2.89 5.17
C GLN A 80 -31.35 3.22 6.62
N ILE A 81 -30.36 3.67 7.36
CA ILE A 81 -30.51 4.02 8.78
C ILE A 81 -30.61 5.55 8.87
N GLN A 82 -31.62 6.04 9.58
CA GLN A 82 -31.91 7.46 9.71
C GLN A 82 -31.16 8.04 10.90
N GLY A 83 -30.38 9.09 10.68
CA GLY A 83 -29.56 9.72 11.72
C GLY A 83 -28.07 9.35 11.63
N SER A 84 -27.27 9.94 12.52
CA SER A 84 -25.83 9.65 12.62
C SER A 84 -25.62 8.57 13.68
N HIS A 85 -25.21 7.39 13.26
CA HIS A 85 -24.96 6.22 14.11
C HIS A 85 -23.47 5.85 14.07
N PRO A 86 -22.60 6.57 14.79
CA PRO A 86 -21.16 6.29 14.83
C PRO A 86 -20.84 4.87 15.30
N GLU A 87 -21.70 4.25 16.11
CA GLU A 87 -21.60 2.87 16.59
C GLU A 87 -21.69 1.81 15.48
N LEU A 88 -22.32 2.16 14.36
CA LEU A 88 -22.47 1.27 13.19
C LEU A 88 -21.29 1.40 12.22
N MET A 89 -20.41 2.38 12.44
CA MET A 89 -19.25 2.56 11.58
C MET A 89 -18.25 1.40 11.72
N PRO A 90 -17.62 0.99 10.60
CA PRO A 90 -16.57 0.00 10.63
C PRO A 90 -15.39 0.50 11.46
N ASP A 91 -14.90 -0.33 12.38
CA ASP A 91 -13.56 -0.09 12.95
C ASP A 91 -12.53 -0.49 11.90
N VAL A 92 -11.97 0.52 11.25
CA VAL A 92 -10.96 0.39 10.19
C VAL A 92 -9.53 0.41 10.74
N THR A 93 -9.35 0.53 12.06
CA THR A 93 -8.03 0.52 12.70
C THR A 93 -7.22 -0.73 12.37
N PRO A 94 -7.80 -1.96 12.40
CA PRO A 94 -7.08 -3.17 12.03
C PRO A 94 -6.62 -3.16 10.57
N PHE A 95 -7.45 -2.63 9.66
CA PHE A 95 -7.11 -2.48 8.25
C PHE A 95 -5.89 -1.57 8.05
N PHE A 96 -5.90 -0.38 8.67
CA PHE A 96 -4.78 0.56 8.55
C PHE A 96 -3.50 0.02 9.21
N THR A 97 -3.62 -0.70 10.32
CA THR A 97 -2.48 -1.36 10.98
C THR A 97 -1.88 -2.44 10.07
N ALA A 98 -2.71 -3.29 9.48
CA ALA A 98 -2.27 -4.31 8.53
C ALA A 98 -1.61 -3.68 7.30
N MET A 99 -2.15 -2.56 6.79
CA MET A 99 -1.56 -1.81 5.69
C MET A 99 -0.19 -1.21 6.04
N GLN A 100 -0.02 -0.66 7.25
CA GLN A 100 1.27 -0.15 7.73
C GLN A 100 2.32 -1.26 7.81
N VAL A 101 1.99 -2.38 8.44
CA VAL A 101 2.87 -3.55 8.55
C VAL A 101 3.17 -4.12 7.16
N GLY A 102 2.17 -4.25 6.30
CA GLY A 102 2.31 -4.73 4.93
C GLY A 102 3.24 -3.85 4.09
N CYS A 103 3.08 -2.52 4.16
CA CYS A 103 3.98 -1.57 3.50
C CYS A 103 5.42 -1.70 4.02
N ALA A 104 5.62 -1.81 5.34
CA ALA A 104 6.94 -2.01 5.93
C ALA A 104 7.59 -3.31 5.44
N LEU A 105 6.82 -4.40 5.37
CA LEU A 105 7.27 -5.68 4.82
C LEU A 105 7.63 -5.58 3.33
N VAL A 106 6.82 -4.90 2.52
CA VAL A 106 7.13 -4.65 1.09
C VAL A 106 8.43 -3.88 0.95
N VAL A 107 8.62 -2.81 1.74
CA VAL A 107 9.86 -2.03 1.73
C VAL A 107 11.05 -2.92 2.08
N ALA A 108 10.94 -3.74 3.14
CA ALA A 108 12.00 -4.66 3.55
C ALA A 108 12.31 -5.71 2.46
N LEU A 109 11.28 -6.33 1.88
CA LEU A 109 11.42 -7.34 0.83
C LEU A 109 12.03 -6.79 -0.45
N LEU A 110 11.74 -5.52 -0.79
CA LEU A 110 12.26 -4.89 -2.00
C LEU A 110 13.59 -4.16 -1.79
N ALA A 111 13.98 -3.82 -0.56
CA ALA A 111 15.14 -2.95 -0.28
C ALA A 111 16.43 -3.42 -0.97
N ALA A 112 16.79 -4.69 -0.80
CA ALA A 112 18.00 -5.24 -1.41
C ALA A 112 17.88 -5.34 -2.95
N ALA A 113 16.71 -5.71 -3.48
CA ALA A 113 16.47 -5.81 -4.91
C ALA A 113 16.50 -4.43 -5.61
N VAL A 114 15.87 -3.41 -5.01
CA VAL A 114 15.91 -2.00 -5.47
C VAL A 114 17.34 -1.49 -5.46
N THR A 115 18.09 -1.79 -4.39
CA THR A 115 19.51 -1.40 -4.28
C THR A 115 20.35 -2.00 -5.42
N ARG A 116 20.26 -3.31 -5.66
CA ARG A 116 20.98 -3.98 -6.75
C ARG A 116 20.52 -3.51 -8.14
N ARG A 117 19.24 -3.15 -8.30
CA ARG A 117 18.73 -2.58 -9.55
C ARG A 117 19.29 -1.18 -9.81
N LEU A 118 19.39 -0.35 -8.78
CA LEU A 118 20.03 0.97 -8.88
C LEU A 118 21.54 0.84 -9.16
N HIS A 119 22.22 -0.10 -8.51
CA HIS A 119 23.62 -0.42 -8.76
C HIS A 119 23.86 -0.84 -10.21
N ASP A 120 22.93 -1.61 -10.79
CA ASP A 120 23.02 -2.00 -12.20
C ASP A 120 23.01 -0.80 -13.17
N ARG A 121 22.50 0.35 -12.72
CA ARG A 121 22.50 1.62 -13.46
C ARG A 121 23.63 2.57 -13.04
N GLY A 122 24.57 2.09 -12.22
CA GLY A 122 25.65 2.90 -11.66
C GLY A 122 25.19 3.93 -10.61
N ARG A 123 23.94 3.83 -10.13
CA ARG A 123 23.35 4.69 -9.11
C ARG A 123 23.47 4.05 -7.72
N ARG A 124 23.62 4.87 -6.68
CA ARG A 124 23.69 4.38 -5.28
C ARG A 124 22.29 3.96 -4.79
N GLY A 125 22.23 2.98 -3.88
CA GLY A 125 20.96 2.49 -3.31
C GLY A 125 20.11 3.52 -2.55
N TRP A 126 20.72 4.58 -2.01
CA TRP A 126 20.03 5.64 -1.26
C TRP A 126 18.91 6.36 -2.03
N TRP A 127 18.90 6.31 -3.38
CA TRP A 127 17.81 6.84 -4.19
C TRP A 127 16.48 6.11 -3.94
N GLY A 128 16.55 4.84 -3.50
CA GLY A 128 15.38 4.07 -3.08
C GLY A 128 14.72 4.57 -1.80
N LEU A 129 15.41 5.39 -1.00
CA LEU A 129 14.88 5.93 0.26
C LEU A 129 14.00 7.17 0.05
N ALA A 130 14.13 7.85 -1.10
CA ALA A 130 13.43 9.10 -1.39
C ALA A 130 11.90 9.06 -1.14
N PRO A 131 11.15 8.00 -1.51
CA PRO A 131 9.72 7.94 -1.24
C PRO A 131 9.36 7.58 0.22
N LEU A 132 10.29 7.07 1.02
CA LEU A 132 9.96 6.52 2.35
C LEU A 132 9.48 7.56 3.36
N PRO A 133 10.07 8.78 3.48
CA PRO A 133 9.54 9.80 4.38
C PRO A 133 8.08 10.14 4.08
N PHE A 134 7.74 10.31 2.80
CA PHE A 134 6.38 10.65 2.38
C PHE A 134 5.40 9.48 2.57
N LEU A 135 5.87 8.25 2.37
CA LEU A 135 5.10 7.05 2.67
C LEU A 135 4.78 6.98 4.17
N ILE A 136 5.75 7.21 5.05
CA ILE A 136 5.56 7.18 6.51
C ILE A 136 4.58 8.27 6.94
N VAL A 137 4.72 9.49 6.44
CA VAL A 137 3.78 10.60 6.71
C VAL A 137 2.37 10.23 6.24
N GLY A 138 2.24 9.69 5.02
CA GLY A 138 0.94 9.26 4.49
C GLY A 138 0.29 8.16 5.34
N LEU A 139 1.06 7.12 5.70
CA LEU A 139 0.58 6.00 6.50
C LEU A 139 0.21 6.38 7.94
N THR A 140 0.72 7.50 8.46
CA THR A 140 0.44 7.96 9.83
C THR A 140 -0.68 9.00 9.90
N LEU A 141 -0.73 9.94 8.93
CA LEU A 141 -1.74 11.00 8.92
C LEU A 141 -3.06 10.56 8.28
N PHE A 142 -3.01 9.73 7.24
CA PHE A 142 -4.22 9.32 6.50
C PHE A 142 -5.24 8.59 7.39
N PRO A 143 -4.88 7.61 8.24
CA PRO A 143 -5.86 6.95 9.11
C PRO A 143 -6.58 7.94 10.05
N ARG A 144 -5.86 8.94 10.57
CA ARG A 144 -6.43 9.96 11.46
C ARG A 144 -7.43 10.85 10.73
N PHE A 145 -7.05 11.31 9.54
CA PHE A 145 -7.93 12.09 8.68
C PHE A 145 -9.16 11.29 8.21
N PHE A 146 -8.98 10.01 7.89
CA PHE A 146 -10.08 9.15 7.48
C PHE A 146 -11.09 8.95 8.62
N GLN A 147 -10.60 8.69 9.84
CA GLN A 147 -11.45 8.55 11.02
C GLN A 147 -12.20 9.85 11.37
N SER A 148 -11.55 11.02 11.32
CA SER A 148 -12.23 12.29 11.56
C SER A 148 -13.31 12.57 10.51
N THR A 149 -13.03 12.22 9.25
CA THR A 149 -14.01 12.36 8.15
C THR A 149 -15.20 11.42 8.34
N LEU A 150 -14.96 10.17 8.73
CA LEU A 150 -16.02 9.21 9.05
C LEU A 150 -16.89 9.70 10.20
N ALA A 151 -16.31 10.29 11.26
CA ALA A 151 -17.07 10.85 12.37
C ALA A 151 -17.91 12.09 12.01
N GLY A 152 -17.75 12.65 10.80
CA GLY A 152 -18.44 13.87 10.38
C GLY A 152 -17.76 15.16 10.83
N ASP A 153 -16.55 15.08 11.38
CA ASP A 153 -15.81 16.22 11.93
C ASP A 153 -15.06 17.00 10.84
N LEU A 154 -15.81 17.74 10.02
CA LEU A 154 -15.28 18.65 8.99
C LEU A 154 -14.87 20.01 9.59
N THR A 155 -13.91 19.98 10.50
CA THR A 155 -13.36 21.17 11.15
C THR A 155 -12.27 21.85 10.29
N PRO A 156 -11.91 23.11 10.57
CA PRO A 156 -10.77 23.77 9.92
C PRO A 156 -9.46 22.98 10.06
N ASP A 157 -9.28 22.24 11.15
CA ASP A 157 -8.09 21.40 11.35
C ASP A 157 -8.10 20.15 10.48
N SER A 158 -9.26 19.53 10.26
CA SER A 158 -9.43 18.46 9.27
C SER A 158 -9.07 18.93 7.86
N MET A 159 -9.45 20.17 7.50
CA MET A 159 -9.09 20.78 6.20
C MET A 159 -7.58 21.05 6.08
N ARG A 160 -6.91 21.48 7.15
CA ARG A 160 -5.44 21.61 7.18
C ARG A 160 -4.74 20.26 7.02
N MET A 161 -5.21 19.22 7.73
CA MET A 161 -4.69 17.86 7.57
C MET A 161 -4.86 17.35 6.15
N PHE A 162 -6.03 17.58 5.54
CA PHE A 162 -6.26 17.25 4.13
C PHE A 162 -5.22 17.92 3.23
N GLY A 163 -4.99 19.23 3.38
CA GLY A 163 -3.98 19.95 2.60
C GLY A 163 -2.57 19.36 2.77
N LEU A 164 -2.17 19.04 4.00
CA LEU A 164 -0.89 18.40 4.29
C LEU A 164 -0.77 17.01 3.65
N ILE A 165 -1.80 16.17 3.78
CA ILE A 165 -1.83 14.83 3.19
C ILE A 165 -1.78 14.93 1.66
N PHE A 166 -2.51 15.86 1.06
CA PHE A 166 -2.55 16.10 -0.37
C PHE A 166 -1.18 16.52 -0.90
N THR A 167 -0.54 17.53 -0.30
CA THR A 167 0.81 17.96 -0.68
C THR A 167 1.83 16.83 -0.48
N ASN A 168 1.75 16.10 0.63
CA ASN A 168 2.59 14.93 0.87
C ASN A 168 2.41 13.85 -0.21
N ASN A 169 1.17 13.62 -0.66
CA ASN A 169 0.88 12.68 -1.72
C ASN A 169 1.51 13.09 -3.06
N LEU A 170 1.46 14.38 -3.42
CA LEU A 170 2.14 14.88 -4.62
C LEU A 170 3.66 14.65 -4.57
N LEU A 171 4.29 14.93 -3.43
CA LEU A 171 5.72 14.68 -3.21
C LEU A 171 6.05 13.19 -3.24
N TYR A 172 5.18 12.36 -2.64
CA TYR A 172 5.29 10.90 -2.72
C TYR A 172 5.24 10.42 -4.18
N LEU A 173 4.25 10.85 -4.96
CA LEU A 173 4.11 10.47 -6.37
C LEU A 173 5.30 10.94 -7.22
N ALA A 174 5.80 12.16 -7.00
CA ALA A 174 6.99 12.66 -7.69
C ALA A 174 8.24 11.83 -7.36
N SER A 175 8.47 11.54 -6.07
CA SER A 175 9.61 10.73 -5.63
C SER A 175 9.53 9.27 -6.09
N LEU A 176 8.33 8.68 -6.08
CA LEU A 176 8.07 7.33 -6.58
C LEU A 176 8.24 7.27 -8.09
N GLY A 177 7.73 8.26 -8.83
CA GLY A 177 7.91 8.39 -10.27
C GLY A 177 9.39 8.47 -10.66
N LEU A 178 10.17 9.29 -9.93
CA LEU A 178 11.63 9.34 -10.09
C LEU A 178 12.27 7.97 -9.82
N LEU A 179 11.90 7.29 -8.74
CA LEU A 179 12.43 5.97 -8.42
C LEU A 179 12.09 4.94 -9.52
N ILE A 180 10.84 4.90 -9.97
CA ILE A 180 10.40 4.01 -11.05
C ILE A 180 11.19 4.30 -12.33
N PHE A 181 11.36 5.57 -12.69
CA PHE A 181 12.18 5.97 -13.83
C PHE A 181 13.63 5.47 -13.71
N LEU A 182 14.24 5.59 -12.52
CA LEU A 182 15.58 5.08 -12.27
C LEU A 182 15.66 3.55 -12.36
N LEU A 183 14.61 2.82 -11.96
CA LEU A 183 14.55 1.36 -11.99
C LEU A 183 14.23 0.81 -13.39
N ALA A 184 13.43 1.52 -14.18
CA ALA A 184 13.00 1.11 -15.52
C ALA A 184 14.09 1.31 -16.59
N GLY A 185 15.03 2.25 -16.40
CA GLY A 185 16.06 2.56 -17.39
C GLY A 185 16.99 1.38 -17.71
N ALA A 186 17.64 1.40 -18.88
CA ALA A 186 18.54 0.33 -19.31
C ALA A 186 19.73 0.11 -18.37
N SER A 187 20.17 -1.14 -18.27
CA SER A 187 21.39 -1.56 -17.56
C SER A 187 22.62 -0.84 -18.09
N GLN A 188 23.56 -0.50 -17.21
CA GLN A 188 24.83 0.09 -17.63
C GLN A 188 25.68 -0.97 -18.35
N ALA A 189 26.14 -0.66 -19.57
CA ALA A 189 27.04 -1.52 -20.31
C ALA A 189 28.41 -1.59 -19.62
N GLY A 190 28.99 -2.79 -19.59
CA GLY A 190 30.31 -3.04 -19.00
C GLY A 190 30.33 -2.99 -17.47
N GLU A 191 31.55 -2.99 -16.93
CA GLU A 191 31.80 -2.93 -15.50
C GLU A 191 31.49 -1.53 -14.93
N ASN A 192 30.96 -1.50 -13.71
CA ASN A 192 30.79 -0.26 -12.96
C ASN A 192 31.28 -0.44 -11.53
N ARG A 193 31.21 0.61 -10.71
CA ARG A 193 31.68 0.61 -9.31
C ARG A 193 31.07 -0.48 -8.40
N PHE A 194 30.00 -1.15 -8.86
CA PHE A 194 29.29 -2.20 -8.13
C PHE A 194 29.56 -3.60 -8.70
N GLY A 195 30.49 -3.71 -9.65
CA GLY A 195 30.98 -4.96 -10.20
C GLY A 195 30.63 -5.19 -11.68
N PRO A 196 30.97 -6.39 -12.20
CA PRO A 196 30.74 -6.76 -13.58
C PRO A 196 29.23 -6.81 -13.90
N PRO A 197 28.85 -6.77 -15.20
CA PRO A 197 27.46 -6.92 -15.63
C PRO A 197 26.79 -8.13 -14.98
N ALA A 198 25.52 -7.98 -14.62
CA ALA A 198 24.76 -9.12 -14.14
C ALA A 198 24.63 -10.17 -15.25
N PRO A 199 24.79 -11.48 -14.93
CA PRO A 199 24.64 -12.55 -15.91
C PRO A 199 23.23 -12.61 -16.54
#